data_AF-A0A2H5XTC2-F1
#
_entry.id   AF-A0A2H5XTC2-F1
#
_cell.length_a   1.000
_cell.length_b   1.000
_cell.length_c   1.000
_cell.angle_alpha   90.00
_cell.angle_beta   90.00
_cell.angle_gamma   90.00
#
_symmetry.space_group_name_H-M   'P 1'
#
loop_
_entity.id
_entity.type
_entity.pdbx_description
1 polymer ?
#
loop_
_entity_poly.entity_id
_entity_poly.type
_entity_poly.pdbx_seq_one_letter_code
_entity_poly.pdbx_strand_id
1 'polypeptide(L)'
;MYAADTQQWQHSPFRWLVVGIPSRTVGKIGEELVLRFCKYYGIAIDKAPDSEADLIINNCRVEVKFSTLWRNGIYTFQQIRDQSYQYIVALGVSPDTAHCWVIPKSVAWSNAAKQHGGQQGNDTRWIQIDPKNPPAWIAEYGGDLSCALKLLKKL
;
A
#
# COMPACT_ATOMS: atom_id res chain seq x y z
N MET A 1 -8.17 -3.92 -17.84
CA MET A 1 -9.20 -2.86 -17.84
C MET A 1 -9.97 -3.01 -16.52
N TYR A 2 -9.80 -2.09 -15.56
CA TYR A 2 -10.54 -2.15 -14.30
C TYR A 2 -11.99 -1.83 -14.62
N ALA A 3 -12.81 -2.87 -14.82
CA ALA A 3 -14.24 -2.71 -14.82
C ALA A 3 -14.61 -2.29 -13.40
N ALA A 4 -14.70 -0.97 -13.21
CA ALA A 4 -15.32 -0.39 -12.04
C ALA A 4 -16.77 -0.86 -12.07
N ASP A 5 -17.04 -1.96 -11.38
CA ASP A 5 -18.36 -2.26 -10.87
C ASP A 5 -18.63 -1.18 -9.82
N THR A 6 -18.97 0.01 -10.33
CA THR A 6 -19.08 1.28 -9.59
C THR A 6 -20.15 1.21 -8.51
N GLN A 7 -20.99 0.17 -8.53
CA GLN A 7 -22.05 -0.04 -7.57
C GLN A 7 -21.50 -0.13 -6.13
N GLN A 8 -20.42 -0.87 -5.88
CA GLN A 8 -19.84 -0.96 -4.53
C GLN A 8 -19.28 0.39 -4.04
N TRP A 9 -18.95 1.31 -4.96
CA TRP A 9 -18.38 2.62 -4.66
C TRP A 9 -19.40 3.76 -4.83
N GLN A 10 -20.66 3.48 -5.16
CA GLN A 10 -21.62 4.50 -5.60
C GLN A 10 -21.85 5.59 -4.55
N HIS A 11 -21.83 5.21 -3.28
CA HIS A 11 -22.01 6.11 -2.14
C HIS A 11 -20.71 6.32 -1.34
N SER A 12 -19.58 5.86 -1.87
CA SER A 12 -18.29 5.97 -1.22
C SER A 12 -17.74 7.41 -1.34
N PRO A 13 -17.20 8.01 -0.26
CA PRO A 13 -16.43 9.25 -0.34
C PRO A 13 -15.14 9.07 -1.18
N PHE A 14 -14.73 7.83 -1.42
CA PHE A 14 -13.55 7.45 -2.18
C PHE A 14 -13.87 7.06 -3.62
N ARG A 15 -15.12 7.20 -4.09
CA ARG A 15 -15.52 6.86 -5.46
C ARG A 15 -14.61 7.48 -6.53
N TRP A 16 -14.13 8.69 -6.28
CA TRP A 16 -13.24 9.41 -7.17
C TRP A 16 -11.91 8.67 -7.41
N LEU A 17 -11.43 7.85 -6.46
CA LEU A 17 -10.19 7.07 -6.60
C LEU A 17 -10.31 5.91 -7.61
N VAL A 18 -11.53 5.45 -7.90
CA VAL A 18 -11.77 4.29 -8.77
C VAL A 18 -12.37 4.63 -10.13
N VAL A 19 -12.80 5.88 -10.34
CA VAL A 19 -13.43 6.33 -11.59
C VAL A 19 -12.50 7.27 -12.34
N GLY A 20 -11.96 6.84 -13.47
CA GLY A 20 -11.30 7.72 -14.44
C GLY A 20 -9.91 8.23 -14.06
N ILE A 21 -9.31 7.75 -12.97
CA ILE A 21 -7.95 8.14 -12.56
C ILE A 21 -6.92 7.09 -13.06
N PRO A 22 -5.85 7.51 -13.77
CA PRO A 22 -4.77 6.61 -14.16
C PRO A 22 -4.05 5.99 -12.96
N SER A 23 -3.66 4.71 -13.05
CA SER A 23 -3.01 3.98 -11.94
C SER A 23 -1.78 4.69 -11.36
N ARG A 24 -0.98 5.34 -12.20
CA ARG A 24 0.20 6.10 -11.74
C ARG A 24 -0.20 7.30 -10.87
N THR A 25 -1.30 7.96 -11.21
CA THR A 25 -1.84 9.07 -10.43
C THR A 25 -2.39 8.57 -9.10
N VAL A 26 -3.07 7.41 -9.10
CA VAL A 26 -3.54 6.76 -7.87
C VAL A 26 -2.37 6.40 -6.94
N GLY A 27 -1.26 5.88 -7.48
CA GLY A 27 -0.05 5.62 -6.69
C GLY A 27 0.49 6.88 -5.99
N LYS A 28 0.66 7.97 -6.74
CA LYS A 28 1.07 9.27 -6.20
C LYS A 28 0.12 9.82 -5.14
N ILE A 29 -1.18 9.60 -5.31
CA ILE A 29 -2.18 9.96 -4.30
C ILE A 29 -1.94 9.15 -3.02
N GLY A 30 -1.69 7.84 -3.13
CA GLY A 30 -1.34 6.99 -2.00
C GLY A 30 -0.10 7.49 -1.24
N GLU A 31 0.98 7.80 -1.97
CA GLU A 31 2.20 8.39 -1.40
C GLU A 31 1.91 9.69 -0.63
N GLU A 32 1.15 10.61 -1.26
CA GLU A 32 0.78 11.89 -0.65
C GLU A 32 -0.14 11.71 0.57
N LEU A 33 -1.05 10.73 0.56
CA LEU A 33 -1.92 10.41 1.69
C LEU A 33 -1.10 9.93 2.89
N VAL A 34 -0.15 9.01 2.69
CA VAL A 34 0.76 8.56 3.76
C VAL A 34 1.61 9.71 4.28
N LEU A 35 2.14 10.55 3.37
CA LEU A 35 2.92 11.72 3.74
C LEU A 35 2.12 12.69 4.62
N ARG A 36 0.89 13.02 4.22
CA ARG A 36 0.01 13.91 5.00
C ARG A 36 -0.41 13.29 6.32
N PHE A 37 -0.70 11.99 6.34
CA PHE A 37 -1.04 11.26 7.55
C PHE A 37 0.08 11.37 8.59
N CYS A 38 1.32 11.09 8.18
CA CYS A 38 2.48 11.20 9.06
C CYS A 38 2.69 12.63 9.56
N LYS A 39 2.63 13.63 8.67
CA LYS A 39 2.74 15.06 9.06
C LYS A 39 1.65 15.47 10.04
N TYR A 40 0.41 15.08 9.81
CA TYR A 40 -0.71 15.39 10.69
C TYR A 40 -0.51 14.86 12.11
N TYR A 41 0.06 13.65 12.25
CA TYR A 41 0.35 13.04 13.55
C TYR A 41 1.75 13.37 14.11
N GLY A 42 2.47 14.32 13.51
CA GLY A 42 3.77 14.78 13.99
C GLY A 42 4.90 13.75 13.86
N ILE A 43 4.80 12.81 12.91
CA ILE A 43 5.87 11.84 12.62
C ILE A 43 6.90 12.51 11.71
N ALA A 44 8.19 12.35 12.01
CA ALA A 44 9.27 12.87 11.18
C ALA A 44 9.25 12.17 9.83
N ILE A 45 9.10 12.94 8.75
CA ILE A 45 8.90 12.40 7.41
C ILE A 45 9.42 13.34 6.33
N ASP A 46 10.14 12.76 5.37
CA ASP A 46 10.62 13.41 4.16
C ASP A 46 10.38 12.53 2.93
N LYS A 47 10.49 13.12 1.74
CA LYS A 47 10.57 12.35 0.49
C LYS A 47 11.96 11.73 0.36
N ALA A 48 12.05 10.51 -0.16
CA ALA A 48 13.34 9.93 -0.49
C ALA A 48 14.04 10.77 -1.59
N PRO A 49 15.38 10.90 -1.56
CA PRO A 49 16.14 11.69 -2.53
C PRO A 49 16.37 10.97 -3.87
N ASP A 50 15.98 9.70 -3.97
CA ASP A 50 16.26 8.80 -5.08
C ASP A 50 15.03 7.92 -5.37
N SER A 51 15.11 7.04 -6.37
CA SER A 51 14.01 6.15 -6.77
C SER A 51 14.02 4.79 -6.06
N GLU A 52 14.79 4.63 -5.00
CA GLU A 52 14.93 3.35 -4.28
C GLU A 52 13.97 3.22 -3.08
N ALA A 53 13.24 4.29 -2.77
CA ALA A 53 12.13 4.33 -1.83
C ALA A 53 11.26 5.55 -2.18
N ASP A 54 10.05 5.64 -1.63
CA ASP A 54 9.19 6.82 -1.81
C ASP A 54 9.41 7.86 -0.70
N LEU A 55 9.58 7.39 0.54
CA LEU A 55 9.60 8.21 1.75
C LEU A 55 10.75 7.80 2.69
N ILE A 56 11.13 8.74 3.56
CA ILE A 56 11.96 8.48 4.74
C ILE A 56 11.11 8.83 5.95
N ILE A 57 10.81 7.84 6.80
CA ILE A 57 10.00 8.01 8.02
C ILE A 57 10.88 7.64 9.20
N ASN A 58 11.12 8.58 10.12
CA ASN A 58 12.04 8.39 11.26
C ASN A 58 13.41 7.77 10.85
N ASN A 59 14.02 8.25 9.77
CA ASN A 59 15.26 7.70 9.16
C ASN A 59 15.15 6.30 8.54
N CYS A 60 13.99 5.66 8.56
CA CYS A 60 13.72 4.43 7.83
C CYS A 60 13.27 4.72 6.41
N ARG A 61 13.86 4.03 5.42
CA ARG A 61 13.46 4.12 4.00
C ARG A 61 12.20 3.29 3.77
N VAL A 62 11.18 3.89 3.18
CA VAL A 62 9.84 3.31 3.05
C VAL A 62 9.35 3.40 1.60
N GLU A 63 8.86 2.28 1.09
CA GLU A 63 8.10 2.20 -0.15
C GLU A 63 6.60 2.25 0.15
N VAL A 64 5.83 3.05 -0.56
CA VAL A 64 4.37 3.12 -0.42
C VAL A 64 3.71 2.27 -1.51
N LYS A 65 2.77 1.42 -1.09
CA LYS A 65 1.89 0.69 -2.02
C LYS A 65 0.46 1.01 -1.71
N PHE A 66 -0.28 1.36 -2.75
CA PHE A 66 -1.68 1.74 -2.64
C PHE A 66 -2.56 0.77 -3.41
N SER A 67 -3.70 0.39 -2.83
CA SER A 67 -4.70 -0.44 -3.49
C SER A 67 -6.11 -0.01 -3.09
N THR A 68 -7.00 0.15 -4.05
CA THR A 68 -8.45 0.15 -3.76
C THR A 68 -8.94 -1.29 -3.65
N LEU A 69 -10.07 -1.52 -2.99
CA LEU A 69 -10.66 -2.84 -2.89
C LEU A 69 -11.06 -3.35 -4.28
N TRP A 70 -10.50 -4.49 -4.69
CA TRP A 70 -10.87 -5.12 -5.96
C TRP A 70 -12.23 -5.80 -5.83
N ARG A 71 -12.84 -6.16 -6.97
CA ARG A 71 -14.17 -6.79 -7.01
C ARG A 71 -14.26 -8.09 -6.21
N ASN A 72 -13.16 -8.82 -6.09
CA ASN A 72 -13.07 -10.05 -5.29
C ASN A 72 -12.92 -9.78 -3.78
N GLY A 73 -12.99 -8.51 -3.34
CA GLY A 73 -12.83 -8.13 -1.94
C GLY A 73 -11.39 -8.15 -1.44
N ILE A 74 -10.40 -8.19 -2.32
CA ILE A 74 -8.98 -8.28 -1.95
C ILE A 74 -8.24 -7.00 -2.35
N TYR A 75 -7.35 -6.53 -1.48
CA TYR A 75 -6.33 -5.55 -1.87
C TYR A 75 -5.18 -6.27 -2.56
N THR A 76 -4.80 -5.79 -3.74
CA THR A 76 -3.62 -6.28 -4.45
C THR A 76 -2.60 -5.14 -4.53
N PHE A 77 -1.47 -5.30 -3.85
CA PHE A 77 -0.38 -4.33 -3.79
C PHE A 77 0.71 -4.73 -4.77
N GLN A 78 0.93 -3.88 -5.77
CA GLN A 78 1.88 -4.11 -6.85
C GLN A 78 2.49 -2.79 -7.31
N GLN A 79 3.69 -2.76 -7.91
CA GLN A 79 4.66 -3.85 -7.98
C GLN A 79 5.61 -3.78 -6.79
N ILE A 80 5.94 -4.93 -6.20
CA ILE A 80 7.01 -5.04 -5.20
C ILE A 80 8.29 -5.40 -5.95
N ARG A 81 9.31 -4.56 -5.80
CA ARG A 81 10.61 -4.69 -6.48
C ARG A 81 11.74 -4.72 -5.47
N ASP A 82 12.92 -5.15 -5.94
CA ASP A 82 14.13 -5.17 -5.13
C ASP A 82 14.83 -3.81 -5.15
N GLN A 83 14.33 -2.90 -4.32
CA GLN A 83 14.89 -1.55 -4.16
C GLN A 83 15.37 -1.36 -2.71
N SER A 84 16.17 -0.32 -2.45
CA SER A 84 16.75 -0.07 -1.12
C SER A 84 15.79 0.54 -0.06
N TYR A 85 14.55 0.06 0.04
CA TYR A 85 13.66 0.34 1.16
C TYR A 85 13.78 -0.71 2.28
N GLN A 86 13.44 -0.33 3.50
CA GLN A 86 13.41 -1.20 4.68
C GLN A 86 11.99 -1.71 4.97
N TYR A 87 10.97 -0.89 4.72
CA TYR A 87 9.57 -1.20 4.97
C TYR A 87 8.68 -0.86 3.77
N ILE A 88 7.56 -1.54 3.67
CA ILE A 88 6.42 -1.17 2.82
C ILE A 88 5.32 -0.60 3.70
N VAL A 89 4.82 0.58 3.35
CA VAL A 89 3.53 1.08 3.84
C VAL A 89 2.46 0.72 2.82
N ALA A 90 1.65 -0.28 3.12
CA ALA A 90 0.56 -0.75 2.28
C ALA A 90 -0.76 -0.09 2.70
N LEU A 91 -1.27 0.86 1.90
CA LEU A 91 -2.52 1.59 2.14
C LEU A 91 -3.64 1.02 1.27
N GLY A 92 -4.56 0.29 1.91
CA GLY A 92 -5.77 -0.25 1.29
C GLY A 92 -6.96 0.66 1.52
N VAL A 93 -7.75 0.97 0.49
CA VAL A 93 -8.99 1.75 0.61
C VAL A 93 -10.17 0.87 0.21
N SER A 94 -11.13 0.73 1.12
CA SER A 94 -12.46 0.15 0.89
C SER A 94 -13.49 1.26 0.65
N PRO A 95 -14.73 0.93 0.23
CA PRO A 95 -15.76 1.94 0.01
C PRO A 95 -16.02 2.90 1.18
N ASP A 96 -15.91 2.44 2.41
CA ASP A 96 -16.30 3.18 3.62
C ASP A 96 -15.18 3.27 4.67
N THR A 97 -14.04 2.65 4.42
CA THR A 97 -12.92 2.57 5.37
C THR A 97 -11.58 2.49 4.65
N ALA A 98 -10.50 2.66 5.41
CA ALA A 98 -9.14 2.44 4.95
C ALA A 98 -8.38 1.58 5.95
N HIS A 99 -7.47 0.77 5.40
CA HIS A 99 -6.61 -0.14 6.12
C HIS A 99 -5.16 0.21 5.80
N CYS A 100 -4.28 0.06 6.78
CA CYS A 100 -2.87 0.36 6.57
C CYS A 100 -2.01 -0.67 7.28
N TRP A 101 -0.92 -1.05 6.63
CA TRP A 101 0.10 -1.95 7.17
C TRP A 101 1.49 -1.35 6.97
N VAL A 102 2.38 -1.60 7.93
CA VAL A 102 3.80 -1.22 7.91
C VAL A 102 4.62 -2.51 8.00
N ILE A 103 5.08 -2.99 6.85
CA ILE A 103 5.57 -4.36 6.67
C ILE A 103 7.07 -4.32 6.42
N PRO A 104 7.92 -5.03 7.20
CA PRO A 104 9.33 -5.18 6.88
C PRO A 104 9.52 -5.77 5.47
N LYS A 105 10.52 -5.28 4.72
CA LYS A 105 10.83 -5.77 3.36
C LYS A 105 11.00 -7.29 3.34
N SER A 106 11.71 -7.86 4.31
CA SER A 106 11.91 -9.32 4.40
C SER A 106 10.59 -10.09 4.49
N VAL A 107 9.68 -9.67 5.37
CA VAL A 107 8.36 -10.28 5.56
C VAL A 107 7.52 -10.16 4.29
N ALA A 108 7.48 -8.96 3.70
CA ALA A 108 6.80 -8.72 2.44
C ALA A 108 7.34 -9.63 1.32
N TRP A 109 8.67 -9.74 1.21
CA TRP A 109 9.34 -10.55 0.19
C TRP A 109 9.06 -12.04 0.33
N SER A 110 9.07 -12.58 1.56
CA SER A 110 8.79 -13.99 1.82
C SER A 110 7.33 -14.38 1.51
N ASN A 111 6.40 -13.43 1.58
CA ASN A 111 4.96 -13.67 1.38
C ASN A 111 4.45 -13.16 0.02
N ALA A 112 5.27 -12.46 -0.76
CA ALA A 112 4.86 -11.97 -2.06
C ALA A 112 4.92 -13.09 -3.12
N ALA A 113 3.82 -13.28 -3.85
CA ALA A 113 3.77 -14.27 -4.91
C ALA A 113 4.55 -13.78 -6.14
N LYS A 114 5.19 -14.71 -6.85
CA LYS A 114 5.84 -14.44 -8.13
C LYS A 114 4.78 -14.36 -9.23
N GLN A 115 4.81 -13.30 -10.04
CA GLN A 115 4.04 -13.26 -11.28
C GLN A 115 4.67 -14.23 -12.30
N HIS A 116 3.98 -15.32 -12.66
CA HIS A 116 4.38 -16.14 -13.81
C HIS A 116 4.29 -15.28 -15.09
N GLY A 117 5.42 -15.01 -15.75
CA GLY A 117 5.41 -14.29 -17.03
C GLY A 117 6.77 -14.15 -17.70
N GLY A 118 7.23 -15.21 -18.39
CA GLY A 118 8.06 -15.14 -19.60
C GLY A 118 9.53 -14.68 -19.47
N GLN A 119 10.39 -15.25 -20.33
CA GLN A 119 11.79 -14.87 -20.50
C GLN A 119 11.95 -13.34 -20.59
N GLN A 120 12.73 -12.74 -19.69
CA GLN A 120 13.15 -11.31 -19.62
C GLN A 120 12.32 -10.30 -18.78
N GLY A 121 11.32 -10.71 -17.99
CA GLY A 121 10.67 -9.78 -17.05
C GLY A 121 11.42 -9.66 -15.72
N ASN A 122 11.82 -8.44 -15.30
CA ASN A 122 12.22 -8.19 -13.90
C ASN A 122 11.10 -8.72 -12.98
N ASP A 123 11.41 -9.68 -12.11
CA ASP A 123 10.46 -10.38 -11.23
C ASP A 123 9.67 -9.35 -10.40
N THR A 124 8.46 -9.02 -10.84
CA THR A 124 7.56 -8.14 -10.10
C THR A 124 6.64 -9.01 -9.25
N ARG A 125 6.66 -8.75 -7.94
CA ARG A 125 5.85 -9.49 -6.98
C ARG A 125 4.63 -8.69 -6.56
N TRP A 126 3.62 -9.38 -6.07
CA TRP A 126 2.47 -8.76 -5.44
C TRP A 126 2.21 -9.35 -4.04
N ILE A 127 1.60 -8.54 -3.19
CA ILE A 127 1.00 -8.97 -1.93
C ILE A 127 -0.50 -8.81 -2.05
N GLN A 128 -1.23 -9.82 -1.58
CA GLN A 128 -2.67 -9.82 -1.54
C GLN A 128 -3.14 -9.90 -0.09
N ILE A 129 -4.06 -9.02 0.29
CA ILE A 129 -4.64 -8.97 1.63
C ILE A 129 -6.15 -8.88 1.49
N ASP A 130 -6.85 -9.87 2.04
CA ASP A 130 -8.29 -9.77 2.30
C ASP A 130 -8.48 -9.00 3.62
N PRO A 131 -9.07 -7.79 3.63
CA PRO A 131 -9.27 -7.04 4.85
C PRO A 131 -10.27 -7.69 5.82
N LYS A 132 -11.15 -8.59 5.36
CA LYS A 132 -12.10 -9.32 6.21
C LYS A 132 -11.48 -10.54 6.87
N ASN A 133 -10.48 -11.13 6.23
CA ASN A 133 -9.76 -12.30 6.72
C ASN A 133 -8.27 -12.19 6.38
N PRO A 134 -7.53 -11.27 7.04
CA PRO A 134 -6.15 -11.01 6.70
C PRO A 134 -5.27 -12.24 6.97
N PRO A 135 -4.27 -12.54 6.11
CA PRO A 135 -3.32 -13.62 6.37
C PRO A 135 -2.63 -13.47 7.72
N ALA A 136 -2.42 -14.57 8.46
CA ALA A 136 -1.87 -14.51 9.82
C ALA A 136 -0.54 -13.74 9.93
N TRP A 137 0.31 -13.83 8.90
CA TRP A 137 1.61 -13.15 8.87
C TRP A 137 1.51 -11.61 8.87
N ILE A 138 0.35 -11.02 8.52
CA ILE A 138 0.18 -9.56 8.51
C ILE A 138 -0.33 -8.99 9.85
N ALA A 139 -0.76 -9.86 10.76
CA ALA A 139 -1.54 -9.45 11.94
C ALA A 139 -0.81 -8.46 12.86
N GLU A 140 0.51 -8.55 12.98
CA GLU A 140 1.31 -7.65 13.81
C GLU A 140 1.73 -6.35 13.10
N TYR A 141 1.51 -6.27 11.79
CA TYR A 141 1.99 -5.18 10.93
C TYR A 141 0.92 -4.15 10.60
N GLY A 142 -0.27 -4.24 11.18
CA GLY A 142 -1.32 -3.22 11.02
C GLY A 142 -2.70 -3.81 10.87
N GLY A 143 -3.50 -3.25 9.97
CA GLY A 143 -4.91 -3.59 9.78
C GLY A 143 -5.71 -2.30 9.73
N ASP A 144 -5.96 -1.70 10.88
CA ASP A 144 -6.55 -0.36 10.96
C ASP A 144 -5.49 0.76 11.00
N LEU A 145 -5.94 1.99 10.71
CA LEU A 145 -5.08 3.18 10.70
C LEU A 145 -4.46 3.49 12.07
N SER A 146 -5.12 3.14 13.18
CA SER A 146 -4.60 3.41 14.53
C SER A 146 -3.45 2.47 14.89
N CYS A 147 -3.52 1.21 14.47
CA CYS A 147 -2.43 0.25 14.59
C CYS A 147 -1.25 0.64 13.71
N ALA A 148 -1.51 1.00 12.44
CA ALA A 148 -0.47 1.50 11.55
C ALA A 148 0.22 2.76 12.10
N LEU A 149 -0.54 3.69 12.69
CA LEU A 149 0.00 4.89 13.32
C LEU A 149 1.00 4.55 14.44
N LYS A 150 0.69 3.56 15.29
CA LYS A 150 1.60 3.10 16.36
C LYS A 150 2.88 2.51 15.78
N LEU A 151 2.80 1.81 14.65
CA LEU A 151 3.96 1.23 13.97
C LEU A 151 4.81 2.31 13.30
N LEU A 152 4.19 3.24 12.57
CA LEU A 152 4.89 4.36 11.93
C LEU A 152 5.66 5.22 12.94
N LYS A 153 5.12 5.42 14.15
CA LYS A 153 5.82 6.13 15.24
C LYS A 153 7.04 5.39 15.79
N LYS A 154 7.15 4.08 15.54
CA LYS A 154 8.22 3.19 16.02
C LYS A 154 9.25 2.83 14.96
N LEU A 155 8.98 3.17 13.69
CA LEU A 155 10.03 3.17 12.66
C LEU A 155 11.19 4.05 13.12
#